data_AF-A0A840RS37-F1
#
_entry.id   AF-A0A840RS37-F1
#
_cell.length_a   1.000
_cell.length_b   1.000
_cell.length_c   1.000
_cell.angle_alpha   90.00
_cell.angle_beta   90.00
_cell.angle_gamma   90.00
#
_symmetry.space_group_name_H-M   'P 1'
#
loop_
_entity.id
_entity.type
_entity.pdbx_description
1 polymer ?
#
loop_
_entity_poly.entity_id
_entity_poly.type
_entity_poly.pdbx_seq_one_letter_code
_entity_poly.pdbx_strand_id
1 'polypeptide(L)'
;MTKSSGSHAVNEFTKAPLTAEGLTKTVREINAGANEFGQLSHPGRVALIQKVTQQWEQDFVASFHISDDPSKAGEEYAAIEQGDKYPNLSNSVREAVLRRFDDRHGDGGPRIWPQLKGN
;
A
#
# COMPACT_ATOMS: atom_id res chain seq x y z
N MET A 1 -3.26 10.38 -40.46
CA MET A 1 -2.85 9.12 -39.80
C MET A 1 -2.71 9.39 -38.31
N THR A 2 -3.70 8.98 -37.52
CA THR A 2 -3.76 9.21 -36.06
C THR A 2 -2.97 8.14 -35.31
N LYS A 3 -1.80 8.50 -34.77
CA LYS A 3 -1.05 7.70 -33.80
C LYS A 3 -1.10 8.41 -32.44
N SER A 4 -2.19 8.23 -31.70
CA SER A 4 -2.27 8.63 -30.29
C SER A 4 -3.37 7.84 -29.60
N SER A 5 -3.08 6.60 -29.18
CA SER A 5 -3.98 5.88 -28.26
C SER A 5 -3.26 4.96 -27.28
N GLY A 6 -2.02 4.55 -27.54
CA GLY A 6 -1.28 3.67 -26.62
C GLY A 6 -0.89 4.35 -25.30
N SER A 7 -0.47 5.62 -25.32
CA SER A 7 0.10 6.29 -24.12
C SER A 7 -0.94 6.80 -23.12
N HIS A 8 -2.18 7.03 -23.54
CA HIS A 8 -3.23 7.52 -22.66
C HIS A 8 -3.80 6.41 -21.77
N ALA A 9 -3.93 5.19 -22.32
CA ALA A 9 -4.40 4.02 -21.59
C ALA A 9 -3.47 3.70 -20.41
N VAL A 10 -2.17 3.56 -20.66
CA VAL A 10 -1.18 3.26 -19.60
C VAL A 10 -1.17 4.27 -18.44
N ASN A 11 -1.51 5.54 -18.69
CA ASN A 11 -1.56 6.58 -17.66
C ASN A 11 -2.84 6.52 -16.80
N GLU A 12 -3.95 6.02 -17.32
CA GLU A 12 -5.16 5.78 -16.51
C GLU A 12 -5.02 4.49 -15.67
N PHE A 13 -4.30 3.49 -16.17
CA PHE A 13 -4.00 2.25 -15.43
C PHE A 13 -2.90 2.39 -14.37
N THR A 14 -2.20 3.53 -14.31
CA THR A 14 -1.24 3.83 -13.22
C THR A 14 -1.86 4.36 -11.94
N LYS A 15 -3.19 4.55 -11.88
CA LYS A 15 -3.84 4.87 -10.61
C LYS A 15 -3.80 3.65 -9.71
N ALA A 16 -3.03 3.75 -8.63
CA ALA A 16 -2.99 2.72 -7.62
C ALA A 16 -4.42 2.41 -7.13
N PRO A 17 -4.79 1.13 -6.99
CA PRO A 17 -6.11 0.76 -6.51
C PRO A 17 -6.35 1.27 -5.08
N LEU A 18 -7.59 1.49 -4.67
CA LEU A 18 -7.85 2.06 -3.34
C LEU A 18 -7.75 1.02 -2.20
N THR A 19 -7.66 -0.28 -2.51
CA THR A 19 -7.67 -1.37 -1.53
C THR A 19 -6.62 -2.44 -1.86
N ALA A 20 -6.20 -3.20 -0.84
CA ALA A 20 -5.24 -4.29 -1.01
C ALA A 20 -5.78 -5.43 -1.90
N GLU A 21 -7.09 -5.69 -1.84
CA GLU A 21 -7.77 -6.62 -2.75
C GLU A 21 -7.77 -6.10 -4.19
N GLY A 22 -7.97 -4.78 -4.36
CA GLY A 22 -7.84 -4.10 -5.63
C GLY A 22 -6.44 -4.24 -6.22
N LEU A 23 -5.39 -4.06 -5.41
CA LEU A 23 -4.00 -4.28 -5.82
C LEU A 23 -3.79 -5.71 -6.30
N THR A 24 -4.24 -6.69 -5.51
CA THR A 24 -4.12 -8.11 -5.86
C THR A 24 -4.80 -8.42 -7.20
N LYS A 25 -5.99 -7.86 -7.44
CA LYS A 25 -6.71 -8.01 -8.71
C LYS A 25 -5.96 -7.36 -9.88
N THR A 26 -5.52 -6.11 -9.72
CA THR A 26 -4.78 -5.37 -10.76
C THR A 26 -3.47 -6.07 -11.13
N VAL A 27 -2.69 -6.54 -10.14
CA VAL A 27 -1.45 -7.30 -10.39
C VAL A 27 -1.74 -8.59 -11.17
N ARG A 28 -2.83 -9.30 -10.83
CA ARG A 28 -3.25 -10.52 -11.54
C ARG A 28 -3.61 -10.22 -13.00
N GLU A 29 -4.36 -9.15 -13.25
CA GLU A 29 -4.76 -8.74 -14.61
C GLU A 29 -3.56 -8.34 -15.46
N ILE A 30 -2.62 -7.56 -14.90
CA ILE A 30 -1.38 -7.19 -15.58
C ILE A 30 -0.57 -8.46 -15.88
N ASN A 31 -0.37 -9.35 -14.91
CA ASN A 31 0.43 -10.55 -15.09
C ASN A 31 -0.17 -11.50 -16.14
N ALA A 32 -1.51 -11.65 -16.14
CA ALA A 32 -2.24 -12.42 -17.14
C ALA A 32 -2.15 -11.80 -18.55
N GLY A 33 -1.75 -10.53 -18.67
CA GLY A 33 -1.82 -9.80 -19.95
C GLY A 33 -3.26 -9.60 -20.39
N ALA A 34 -4.18 -9.43 -19.44
CA ALA A 34 -5.59 -9.18 -19.75
C ALA A 34 -5.75 -7.83 -20.45
N ASN A 35 -6.73 -7.74 -21.36
CA ASN A 35 -7.07 -6.51 -22.08
C ASN A 35 -5.84 -5.91 -22.80
N GLU A 36 -5.59 -4.63 -22.59
CA GLU A 36 -4.48 -3.88 -23.16
C GLU A 36 -3.09 -4.30 -22.64
N PHE A 37 -2.99 -4.98 -21.50
CA PHE A 37 -1.71 -5.48 -20.99
C PHE A 37 -1.13 -6.60 -21.86
N GLY A 38 -1.94 -7.24 -22.70
CA GLY A 38 -1.49 -8.21 -23.69
C GLY A 38 -0.57 -7.60 -24.75
N GLN A 39 -0.57 -6.27 -24.91
CA GLN A 39 0.34 -5.56 -25.81
C GLN A 39 1.74 -5.37 -25.21
N LEU A 40 1.89 -5.55 -23.90
CA LEU A 40 3.17 -5.42 -23.20
C LEU A 40 3.95 -6.72 -23.23
N SER A 41 5.27 -6.61 -23.44
CA SER A 41 6.18 -7.73 -23.25
C SER A 41 6.15 -8.20 -21.78
N HIS A 42 6.56 -9.44 -21.51
CA HIS A 42 6.64 -9.93 -20.13
C HIS A 42 7.47 -9.02 -19.21
N PRO A 43 8.68 -8.54 -19.60
CA PRO A 43 9.41 -7.54 -18.82
C PRO A 43 8.64 -6.23 -18.61
N GLY A 44 7.90 -5.75 -19.61
CA GLY A 44 7.08 -4.55 -19.50
C GLY A 44 5.94 -4.71 -18.48
N ARG A 45 5.30 -5.89 -18.43
CA ARG A 45 4.28 -6.22 -17.43
C ARG A 45 4.85 -6.29 -16.02
N VAL A 46 6.04 -6.90 -15.85
CA VAL A 46 6.73 -6.94 -14.55
C VAL A 46 7.08 -5.53 -14.05
N ALA A 47 7.63 -4.68 -14.92
CA ALA A 47 7.95 -3.29 -14.56
C ALA A 47 6.69 -2.50 -14.18
N LEU A 48 5.57 -2.71 -14.89
CA LEU A 48 4.30 -2.07 -14.57
C LEU A 48 3.75 -2.54 -13.21
N ILE A 49 3.80 -3.85 -12.93
CA ILE A 49 3.40 -4.41 -11.62
C ILE A 49 4.21 -3.76 -10.50
N GLN A 50 5.53 -3.65 -10.64
CA GLN A 50 6.39 -3.00 -9.65
C GLN A 50 5.97 -1.55 -9.42
N LYS A 51 5.76 -0.79 -10.50
CA LYS A 51 5.36 0.62 -10.40
C LYS A 51 4.00 0.80 -9.72
N VAL A 52 2.99 0.01 -10.10
CA VAL A 52 1.65 0.09 -9.49
C VAL A 52 1.68 -0.33 -8.04
N THR A 53 2.43 -1.39 -7.70
CA THR A 53 2.58 -1.85 -6.31
C THR A 53 3.26 -0.78 -5.46
N GLN A 54 4.37 -0.21 -5.94
CA GLN A 54 5.10 0.83 -5.20
C GLN A 54 4.25 2.08 -4.98
N GLN A 55 3.51 2.53 -6.01
CA GLN A 55 2.60 3.68 -5.87
C GLN A 55 1.49 3.39 -4.86
N TRP A 56 0.90 2.18 -4.94
CA TRP A 56 -0.13 1.75 -4.01
C TRP A 56 0.36 1.72 -2.56
N GLU A 57 1.54 1.16 -2.35
CA GLU A 57 2.17 1.08 -1.04
C GLU A 57 2.43 2.48 -0.44
N GLN A 58 2.91 3.43 -1.26
CA GLN A 58 3.10 4.82 -0.83
C GLN A 58 1.78 5.51 -0.46
N ASP A 59 0.76 5.36 -1.29
CA ASP A 59 -0.56 5.94 -1.06
C ASP A 59 -1.25 5.30 0.16
N PHE A 60 -1.08 3.99 0.34
CA PHE A 60 -1.57 3.25 1.50
C PHE A 60 -0.95 3.79 2.78
N VAL A 61 0.39 3.91 2.85
CA VAL A 61 1.08 4.50 4.01
C VAL A 61 0.58 5.91 4.25
N ALA A 62 0.51 6.76 3.21
CA ALA A 62 0.12 8.16 3.32
C ALA A 62 -1.31 8.35 3.86
N SER A 63 -2.25 7.54 3.38
CA SER A 63 -3.67 7.61 3.72
C SER A 63 -4.09 6.74 4.91
N PHE A 64 -3.17 5.92 5.45
CA PHE A 64 -3.46 5.03 6.56
C PHE A 64 -4.01 5.80 7.77
N HIS A 65 -5.24 5.48 8.15
CA HIS A 65 -5.88 6.08 9.31
C HIS A 65 -5.38 5.40 10.58
N ILE A 66 -4.95 6.21 11.54
CA ILE A 66 -4.48 5.75 12.85
C ILE A 66 -5.42 6.33 13.89
N SER A 67 -5.98 5.46 14.73
CA SER A 67 -6.89 5.87 15.80
C SER A 67 -6.19 6.81 16.78
N ASP A 68 -6.93 7.81 17.28
CA ASP A 68 -6.47 8.69 18.38
C ASP A 68 -6.50 8.01 19.75
N ASP A 69 -7.22 6.89 19.88
CA ASP A 69 -7.25 6.07 21.09
C ASP A 69 -6.00 5.18 21.13
N PRO A 70 -5.08 5.37 22.10
CA PRO A 70 -3.85 4.59 22.19
C PRO A 70 -4.08 3.08 22.34
N SER A 71 -5.19 2.67 22.95
CA SER A 71 -5.51 1.24 23.13
C SER A 71 -5.86 0.60 21.80
N LYS A 72 -6.76 1.23 21.03
CA LYS A 72 -7.16 0.76 19.70
C LYS A 72 -6.00 0.83 18.71
N ALA A 73 -5.22 1.91 18.77
CA ALA A 73 -4.02 2.05 17.96
C ALA A 73 -3.00 0.95 18.30
N GLY A 74 -2.87 0.56 19.58
CA GLY A 74 -1.97 -0.51 20.00
C GLY A 74 -2.40 -1.90 19.54
N GLU A 75 -3.69 -2.20 19.56
CA GLU A 75 -4.22 -3.45 18.99
C GLU A 75 -3.94 -3.54 17.48
N GLU A 76 -4.17 -2.44 16.75
CA GLU A 76 -3.92 -2.39 15.31
C GLU A 76 -2.42 -2.45 14.98
N TYR A 77 -1.58 -1.74 15.74
CA TYR A 77 -0.13 -1.81 15.63
C TYR A 77 0.35 -3.26 15.78
N ALA A 78 -0.08 -3.97 16.82
CA ALA A 78 0.34 -5.34 17.08
C ALA A 78 -0.12 -6.30 15.97
N ALA A 79 -1.34 -6.16 15.47
CA ALA A 79 -1.85 -6.96 14.37
C ALA A 79 -1.08 -6.73 13.06
N ILE A 80 -0.66 -5.48 12.79
CA ILE A 80 0.16 -5.15 11.62
C ILE A 80 1.59 -5.67 11.79
N GLU A 81 2.19 -5.48 12.96
CA GLU A 81 3.55 -5.95 13.30
C GLU A 81 3.68 -7.47 13.11
N GLN A 82 2.72 -8.23 13.66
CA GLN A 82 2.66 -9.69 13.55
C GLN A 82 2.30 -10.18 12.14
N GLY A 83 1.75 -9.30 11.30
CA GLY A 83 1.32 -9.63 9.94
C GLY A 83 -0.05 -10.28 9.85
N ASP A 84 -0.80 -10.32 10.95
CA ASP A 84 -2.20 -10.76 10.99
C ASP A 84 -3.07 -9.80 10.17
N LYS A 85 -2.73 -8.51 10.18
CA LYS A 85 -3.37 -7.47 9.37
C LYS A 85 -2.49 -7.09 8.19
N TYR A 86 -3.08 -7.12 7.00
CA TYR A 86 -2.41 -6.84 5.72
C TYR A 86 -1.15 -7.72 5.50
N PRO A 87 -1.30 -9.07 5.47
CA PRO A 87 -0.17 -10.00 5.34
C PRO A 87 0.64 -9.82 4.04
N ASN A 88 0.04 -9.19 3.02
CA ASN A 88 0.65 -8.96 1.72
C ASN A 88 1.46 -7.66 1.63
N LEU A 89 1.52 -6.84 2.69
CA LEU A 89 2.41 -5.68 2.70
C LEU A 89 3.86 -6.15 2.70
N SER A 90 4.69 -5.46 1.91
CA SER A 90 6.13 -5.62 2.04
C SER A 90 6.60 -5.18 3.43
N ASN A 91 7.70 -5.76 3.91
CA ASN A 91 8.26 -5.42 5.23
C ASN A 91 8.55 -3.92 5.35
N SER A 92 9.10 -3.30 4.30
CA SER A 92 9.39 -1.86 4.29
C SER A 92 8.14 -1.00 4.46
N VAL A 93 7.01 -1.43 3.90
CA VAL A 93 5.73 -0.72 4.04
C VAL A 93 5.14 -0.93 5.42
N ARG A 94 5.22 -2.16 5.93
CA ARG A 94 4.82 -2.46 7.32
C ARG A 94 5.58 -1.56 8.29
N GLU A 95 6.90 -1.49 8.17
CA GLU A 95 7.75 -0.60 8.99
C GLU A 95 7.35 0.87 8.84
N ALA A 96 7.08 1.34 7.61
CA ALA A 96 6.64 2.71 7.37
C ALA A 96 5.28 3.02 8.01
N VAL A 97 4.34 2.06 8.00
CA VAL A 97 3.06 2.19 8.70
C VAL A 97 3.28 2.23 10.21
N LEU A 98 4.03 1.28 10.78
CA LEU A 98 4.32 1.25 12.22
C LEU A 98 4.97 2.55 12.69
N ARG A 99 5.87 3.12 11.90
CA ARG A 99 6.49 4.42 12.21
C ARG A 99 5.50 5.57 12.27
N ARG A 100 4.44 5.56 11.46
CA ARG A 100 3.37 6.57 11.57
C ARG A 100 2.57 6.46 12.87
N PHE A 101 2.48 5.27 13.47
CA PHE A 101 1.87 5.13 14.79
C PHE A 101 2.74 5.81 15.84
N ASP A 102 4.05 5.58 15.80
CA ASP A 102 5.01 6.27 16.67
C ASP A 102 4.95 7.79 16.46
N ASP A 103 4.90 8.28 15.22
CA ASP A 103 4.78 9.71 14.93
C ASP A 103 3.51 10.35 15.55
N ARG A 104 2.40 9.58 15.67
CA ARG A 104 1.13 10.08 16.22
C ARG A 104 1.05 9.99 17.75
N HIS A 105 1.54 8.89 18.31
CA HIS A 105 1.34 8.56 19.73
C HIS A 105 2.59 8.75 20.59
N GLY A 106 3.77 8.88 19.97
CA GLY A 106 5.08 9.02 20.60
C GLY A 106 5.96 7.80 20.32
N ASP A 107 7.27 8.03 20.22
CA ASP A 107 8.23 6.96 19.96
C ASP A 107 8.22 5.87 21.03
N GLY A 108 8.39 4.62 20.59
CA GLY A 108 8.61 3.45 21.45
C GLY A 108 7.39 2.55 21.66
N GLY A 109 6.35 2.74 20.85
CA GLY A 109 5.28 1.76 20.67
C GLY A 109 4.19 1.71 21.75
N PRO A 110 3.20 0.84 21.57
CA PRO A 110 1.93 0.87 22.31
C PRO A 110 2.05 0.62 23.81
N ARG A 111 3.15 0.05 24.28
CA ARG A 111 3.36 -0.19 25.73
C ARG A 111 3.56 1.10 26.52
N ILE A 112 4.00 2.18 25.88
CA ILE A 112 4.31 3.45 26.55
C ILE A 112 3.40 4.61 26.13
N TRP A 113 2.70 4.52 25.00
CA TRP A 113 1.74 5.55 24.58
C TRP A 113 0.71 5.96 25.64
N PRO A 114 0.10 5.04 26.42
CA PRO A 114 -0.84 5.42 27.48
C PRO A 114 -0.20 6.31 28.56
N GLN A 115 1.10 6.13 28.81
CA GLN A 115 1.86 6.92 29.79
C GLN A 115 2.21 8.31 29.25
N LEU A 116 2.41 8.44 27.94
CA LEU A 116 2.71 9.70 27.26
C LEU A 116 1.50 10.63 27.12
N LYS A 117 0.29 10.06 27.04
CA LYS A 117 -0.97 10.82 26.90
C LYS A 117 -1.66 11.13 28.23
N GLY A 118 -1.18 10.55 29.34
CA GLY A 118 -1.74 10.69 30.68
C GLY A 118 -1.13 11.79 31.56
N ASN A 119 -0.36 12.70 30.96
CA ASN A 119 0.34 13.80 31.63
C ASN A 119 -0.02 15.13 30.97
#